data_AF-A0A7S3AGA4-F1
#
_entry.id   AF-A0A7S3AGA4-F1
#
_cell.length_a   1.000
_cell.length_b   1.000
_cell.length_c   1.000
_cell.angle_alpha   90.00
_cell.angle_beta   90.00
_cell.angle_gamma   90.00
#
_symmetry.space_group_name_H-M   'P 1'
#
loop_
_entity.id
_entity.type
_entity.pdbx_description
1 polymer ?
#
loop_
_entity_poly.entity_id
_entity_poly.type
_entity_poly.pdbx_seq_one_letter_code
_entity_poly.pdbx_strand_id
1 'polypeptide(L)'
;TVVVVMASIRRYEHKLATQRRDGERVDALVSHLATDKMLRENFKSDERVEKARDLKEMRTAAKEQYATQQLQVAAQSQYREKILREQDERLAAEISKRKTEAVREQKNMQRICEQSEELRVLEEKLKAAYMNKEREAQIHESAVLLQKTAAAEAEMASEMEAHRQRGLQAEAYRDYLRVQDGRAMRKALDHQVEEKEKSKAAAYAEFLKEKDLVDKVVAAIYEEDLAERHARHQKESEIKAYIDQFIKEQEEYKTIKMEEIAKENAKIREYAEEVMAREQALRLEKQREQNSKDAVLEKMAAEMAARQKEADDMENLRNELVIQETEERIIQKEKEKMERAVQQRLDIALANEYQRQLKAIKRDEEKREEDEFRRAMLDKFAEDDRLDQMNAQRRRQKQMDHRREIERLLEERRGGGGGGGG
;
A
#
# COMPACT_ATOMS: atom_id res chain seq x y z
N THR A 1 226.18 -89.79 16.06
CA THR A 1 225.90 -91.24 16.28
C THR A 1 224.39 -91.47 16.39
N VAL A 2 223.92 -92.71 16.65
CA VAL A 2 222.53 -93.10 17.04
C VAL A 2 221.47 -93.32 15.92
N VAL A 3 221.56 -92.72 14.73
CA VAL A 3 220.40 -92.61 13.79
C VAL A 3 219.74 -93.92 13.28
N VAL A 4 220.45 -95.04 13.14
CA VAL A 4 220.06 -96.12 12.19
C VAL A 4 219.09 -97.20 12.72
N VAL A 5 219.24 -97.67 13.97
CA VAL A 5 218.66 -98.97 14.40
C VAL A 5 217.13 -99.01 14.42
N MET A 6 216.44 -97.88 14.62
CA MET A 6 214.98 -97.86 14.80
C MET A 6 214.14 -98.10 13.52
N ALA A 7 214.73 -98.57 12.43
CA ALA A 7 214.06 -98.65 11.12
C ALA A 7 212.99 -99.77 10.98
N SER A 8 213.18 -100.94 11.60
CA SER A 8 212.46 -102.16 11.16
C SER A 8 211.14 -102.50 11.88
N ILE A 9 211.03 -102.32 13.21
CA ILE A 9 209.79 -102.62 13.97
C ILE A 9 208.60 -101.80 13.41
N ARG A 10 208.90 -100.57 12.97
CA ARG A 10 207.99 -99.61 12.32
C ARG A 10 207.23 -100.17 11.10
N ARG A 11 207.59 -101.35 10.54
CA ARG A 11 206.94 -101.93 9.34
C ARG A 11 205.71 -102.79 9.61
N TYR A 12 205.55 -103.44 10.76
CA TYR A 12 204.34 -104.26 11.01
C TYR A 12 203.18 -103.43 11.54
N GLU A 13 203.43 -102.57 12.53
CA GLU A 13 202.44 -101.63 13.08
C GLU A 13 201.82 -100.75 12.00
N HIS A 14 202.61 -100.39 10.97
CA HIS A 14 202.15 -99.68 9.77
C HIS A 14 200.95 -100.37 9.09
N LYS A 15 200.87 -101.70 9.08
CA LYS A 15 199.84 -102.44 8.33
C LYS A 15 198.50 -102.49 9.07
N LEU A 16 198.52 -102.54 10.40
CA LEU A 16 197.30 -102.44 11.22
C LEU A 16 196.85 -100.96 11.34
N ALA A 17 197.80 -100.03 11.38
CA ALA A 17 197.52 -98.60 11.30
C ALA A 17 196.85 -98.19 9.97
N THR A 18 197.19 -98.82 8.84
CA THR A 18 196.51 -98.54 7.56
C THR A 18 195.03 -98.89 7.57
N GLN A 19 194.60 -100.03 8.14
CA GLN A 19 193.17 -100.36 8.18
C GLN A 19 192.34 -99.41 9.06
N ARG A 20 192.89 -98.94 10.19
CA ARG A 20 192.21 -97.91 11.01
C ARG A 20 192.10 -96.58 10.25
N ARG A 21 193.17 -96.14 9.60
CA ARG A 21 193.17 -94.95 8.71
C ARG A 21 192.16 -95.04 7.58
N ASP A 22 191.96 -96.23 7.00
CA ASP A 22 191.00 -96.43 5.91
C ASP A 22 189.54 -96.47 6.41
N GLY A 23 189.29 -96.90 7.65
CA GLY A 23 187.99 -96.71 8.32
C GLY A 23 187.72 -95.25 8.67
N GLU A 24 188.68 -94.58 9.32
CA GLU A 24 188.65 -93.15 9.65
C GLU A 24 188.41 -92.28 8.39
N ARG A 25 188.95 -92.67 7.24
CA ARG A 25 188.68 -92.06 5.92
C ARG A 25 187.22 -92.15 5.49
N VAL A 26 186.53 -93.26 5.74
CA VAL A 26 185.14 -93.45 5.32
C VAL A 26 184.19 -92.62 6.19
N ASP A 27 184.38 -92.62 7.50
CA ASP A 27 183.57 -91.77 8.39
C ASP A 27 183.84 -90.28 8.15
N ALA A 28 185.08 -89.89 7.84
CA ALA A 28 185.41 -88.55 7.37
C ALA A 28 184.69 -88.18 6.07
N LEU A 29 184.61 -89.10 5.09
CA LEU A 29 183.85 -88.89 3.83
C LEU A 29 182.34 -88.76 4.07
N VAL A 30 181.76 -89.53 4.98
CA VAL A 30 180.33 -89.42 5.36
C VAL A 30 180.05 -88.10 6.07
N SER A 31 180.94 -87.67 6.97
CA SER A 31 180.86 -86.34 7.61
C SER A 31 180.96 -85.22 6.57
N HIS A 32 181.91 -85.32 5.63
CA HIS A 32 182.02 -84.38 4.49
C HIS A 32 180.75 -84.33 3.65
N LEU A 33 180.13 -85.48 3.32
CA LEU A 33 178.87 -85.53 2.57
C LEU A 33 177.70 -84.91 3.34
N ALA A 34 177.68 -85.02 4.67
CA ALA A 34 176.69 -84.35 5.52
C ALA A 34 176.89 -82.82 5.53
N THR A 35 178.15 -82.35 5.64
CA THR A 35 178.46 -80.91 5.54
C THR A 35 178.17 -80.37 4.15
N ASP A 36 178.51 -81.09 3.07
CA ASP A 36 178.22 -80.71 1.69
C ASP A 36 176.70 -80.59 1.47
N LYS A 37 175.90 -81.50 2.02
CA LYS A 37 174.43 -81.43 1.93
C LYS A 37 173.86 -80.20 2.66
N MET A 38 174.40 -79.87 3.84
CA MET A 38 174.04 -78.65 4.58
C MET A 38 174.43 -77.38 3.80
N LEU A 39 175.68 -77.32 3.32
CA LEU A 39 176.19 -76.24 2.47
C LEU A 39 175.33 -76.07 1.21
N ARG A 40 174.92 -77.17 0.56
CA ARG A 40 174.14 -77.13 -0.68
C ARG A 40 172.70 -76.64 -0.49
N GLU A 41 172.07 -76.84 0.67
CA GLU A 41 170.80 -76.17 0.99
C GLU A 41 171.02 -74.71 1.44
N ASN A 42 172.11 -74.41 2.16
CA ASN A 42 172.47 -73.03 2.52
C ASN A 42 172.72 -72.18 1.27
N PHE A 43 173.48 -72.65 0.29
CA PHE A 43 173.68 -71.97 -1.01
C PHE A 43 172.35 -71.75 -1.75
N LYS A 44 171.43 -72.72 -1.71
CA LYS A 44 170.06 -72.55 -2.27
C LYS A 44 169.22 -71.54 -1.49
N SER A 45 169.46 -71.31 -0.20
CA SER A 45 168.78 -70.25 0.55
C SER A 45 169.46 -68.89 0.35
N ASP A 46 170.78 -68.83 0.26
CA ASP A 46 171.53 -67.61 -0.03
C ASP A 46 171.19 -67.10 -1.44
N GLU A 47 171.15 -67.96 -2.47
CA GLU A 47 170.62 -67.61 -3.80
C GLU A 47 169.20 -67.02 -3.74
N ARG A 48 168.36 -67.43 -2.78
CA ARG A 48 167.00 -66.91 -2.61
C ARG A 48 166.97 -65.61 -1.79
N VAL A 49 167.88 -65.44 -0.83
CA VAL A 49 168.04 -64.21 -0.04
C VAL A 49 168.69 -63.11 -0.89
N GLU A 50 169.66 -63.44 -1.73
CA GLU A 50 170.27 -62.56 -2.73
C GLU A 50 169.21 -62.06 -3.71
N LYS A 51 168.52 -62.97 -4.41
CA LYS A 51 167.41 -62.60 -5.32
C LYS A 51 166.30 -61.81 -4.61
N ALA A 52 166.06 -62.03 -3.32
CA ALA A 52 165.12 -61.25 -2.52
C ALA A 52 165.66 -59.87 -2.11
N ARG A 53 166.97 -59.69 -1.97
CA ARG A 53 167.63 -58.37 -1.82
C ARG A 53 167.59 -57.63 -3.15
N ASP A 54 167.95 -58.26 -4.26
CA ASP A 54 167.87 -57.68 -5.61
C ASP A 54 166.45 -57.19 -5.91
N LEU A 55 165.43 -58.03 -5.66
CA LEU A 55 164.02 -57.65 -5.80
C LEU A 55 163.59 -56.53 -4.85
N LYS A 56 164.20 -56.42 -3.66
CA LYS A 56 163.93 -55.33 -2.71
C LYS A 56 164.59 -54.03 -3.16
N GLU A 57 165.83 -54.08 -3.64
CA GLU A 57 166.61 -52.93 -4.12
C GLU A 57 166.06 -52.39 -5.44
N MET A 58 165.71 -53.26 -6.39
CA MET A 58 164.94 -52.88 -7.58
C MET A 58 163.59 -52.23 -7.19
N ARG A 59 162.94 -52.71 -6.12
CA ARG A 59 161.67 -52.14 -5.62
C ARG A 59 161.84 -50.84 -4.84
N THR A 60 162.99 -50.55 -4.22
CA THR A 60 163.28 -49.22 -3.65
C THR A 60 163.70 -48.25 -4.74
N ALA A 61 164.59 -48.65 -5.66
CA ALA A 61 164.95 -47.85 -6.82
C ALA A 61 163.72 -47.48 -7.68
N ALA A 62 162.81 -48.41 -7.95
CA ALA A 62 161.56 -48.12 -8.66
C ALA A 62 160.63 -47.16 -7.88
N LYS A 63 160.60 -47.23 -6.54
CA LYS A 63 159.85 -46.27 -5.71
C LYS A 63 160.49 -44.88 -5.72
N GLU A 64 161.82 -44.79 -5.70
CA GLU A 64 162.57 -43.54 -5.71
C GLU A 64 162.52 -42.87 -7.09
N GLN A 65 162.58 -43.65 -8.16
CA GLN A 65 162.29 -43.19 -9.53
C GLN A 65 160.84 -42.71 -9.66
N TYR A 66 159.87 -43.45 -9.10
CA TYR A 66 158.46 -42.99 -9.09
C TYR A 66 158.28 -41.70 -8.27
N ALA A 67 158.88 -41.61 -7.08
CA ALA A 67 158.80 -40.42 -6.23
C ALA A 67 159.46 -39.19 -6.87
N THR A 68 160.62 -39.35 -7.51
CA THR A 68 161.30 -38.26 -8.24
C THR A 68 160.53 -37.86 -9.50
N GLN A 69 159.93 -38.79 -10.23
CA GLN A 69 158.98 -38.48 -11.32
C GLN A 69 157.77 -37.70 -10.81
N GLN A 70 157.14 -38.11 -9.70
CA GLN A 70 156.01 -37.38 -9.10
C GLN A 70 156.40 -35.97 -8.67
N LEU A 71 157.60 -35.78 -8.08
CA LEU A 71 158.11 -34.45 -7.73
C LEU A 71 158.37 -33.58 -8.98
N GLN A 72 158.91 -34.16 -10.06
CA GLN A 72 159.09 -33.46 -11.34
C GLN A 72 157.73 -33.08 -11.97
N VAL A 73 156.75 -33.98 -11.97
CA VAL A 73 155.38 -33.70 -12.45
C VAL A 73 154.72 -32.62 -11.60
N ALA A 74 154.85 -32.65 -10.28
CA ALA A 74 154.33 -31.62 -9.38
C ALA A 74 154.98 -30.25 -9.62
N ALA A 75 156.30 -30.20 -9.79
CA ALA A 75 157.02 -28.97 -10.11
C ALA A 75 156.63 -28.39 -11.49
N GLN A 76 156.49 -29.25 -12.51
CA GLN A 76 155.97 -28.84 -13.82
C GLN A 76 154.52 -28.35 -13.74
N SER A 77 153.69 -28.99 -12.91
CA SER A 77 152.30 -28.57 -12.68
C SER A 77 152.25 -27.17 -12.05
N GLN A 78 153.00 -26.94 -10.96
CA GLN A 78 153.10 -25.62 -10.32
C GLN A 78 153.65 -24.53 -11.26
N TYR A 79 154.59 -24.87 -12.15
CA TYR A 79 155.11 -23.93 -13.14
C TYR A 79 154.05 -23.57 -14.20
N ARG A 80 153.29 -24.56 -14.69
CA ARG A 80 152.15 -24.34 -15.59
C ARG A 80 151.05 -23.51 -14.92
N GLU A 81 150.72 -23.82 -13.66
CA GLU A 81 149.73 -23.09 -12.85
C GLU A 81 150.11 -21.62 -12.65
N LYS A 82 151.41 -21.31 -12.41
CA LYS A 82 151.90 -19.93 -12.36
C LYS A 82 151.75 -19.21 -13.70
N ILE A 83 152.12 -19.85 -14.82
CA ILE A 83 151.95 -19.27 -16.16
C ILE A 83 150.47 -19.01 -16.48
N LEU A 84 149.58 -19.93 -16.11
CA LEU A 84 148.13 -19.75 -16.28
C LEU A 84 147.61 -18.58 -15.44
N ARG A 85 147.97 -18.49 -14.15
CA ARG A 85 147.62 -17.34 -13.30
C ARG A 85 148.11 -16.01 -13.87
N GLU A 86 149.35 -15.95 -14.36
CA GLU A 86 149.86 -14.75 -15.02
C GLU A 86 149.07 -14.39 -16.29
N GLN A 87 148.54 -15.36 -17.03
CA GLN A 87 147.68 -15.11 -18.19
C GLN A 87 146.28 -14.66 -17.78
N ASP A 88 145.69 -15.31 -16.76
CA ASP A 88 144.39 -14.95 -16.20
C ASP A 88 144.40 -13.54 -15.59
N GLU A 89 145.46 -13.16 -14.86
CA GLU A 89 145.64 -11.82 -14.31
C GLU A 89 145.76 -10.75 -15.42
N ARG A 90 146.51 -11.03 -16.49
CA ARG A 90 146.62 -10.13 -17.65
C ARG A 90 145.28 -9.98 -18.37
N LEU A 91 144.55 -11.09 -18.57
CA LEU A 91 143.24 -11.10 -19.21
C LEU A 91 142.19 -10.38 -18.35
N ALA A 92 142.18 -10.59 -17.04
CA ALA A 92 141.31 -9.88 -16.10
C ALA A 92 141.60 -8.38 -16.08
N ALA A 93 142.88 -7.98 -16.12
CA ALA A 93 143.28 -6.58 -16.23
C ALA A 93 142.83 -5.95 -17.56
N GLU A 94 142.89 -6.67 -18.69
CA GLU A 94 142.40 -6.19 -19.98
C GLU A 94 140.87 -6.07 -20.02
N ILE A 95 140.15 -7.09 -19.53
CA ILE A 95 138.69 -7.06 -19.39
C ILE A 95 138.25 -5.90 -18.49
N SER A 96 139.00 -5.62 -17.41
CA SER A 96 138.76 -4.47 -16.53
C SER A 96 138.92 -3.15 -17.30
N LYS A 97 140.02 -2.96 -18.04
CA LYS A 97 140.24 -1.77 -18.90
C LYS A 97 139.09 -1.56 -19.89
N ARG A 98 138.75 -2.58 -20.70
CA ARG A 98 137.66 -2.54 -21.68
C ARG A 98 136.31 -2.20 -21.03
N LYS A 99 136.03 -2.72 -19.83
CA LYS A 99 134.83 -2.34 -19.06
C LYS A 99 134.86 -0.87 -18.61
N THR A 100 136.00 -0.37 -18.11
CA THR A 100 136.10 1.05 -17.74
C THR A 100 136.03 1.99 -18.93
N GLU A 101 136.50 1.55 -20.10
CA GLU A 101 136.42 2.28 -21.36
C GLU A 101 134.97 2.35 -21.85
N ALA A 102 134.26 1.21 -21.93
CA ALA A 102 132.84 1.18 -22.28
C ALA A 102 131.95 2.01 -21.33
N VAL A 103 132.23 2.01 -20.02
CA VAL A 103 131.52 2.86 -19.04
C VAL A 103 131.86 4.36 -19.21
N ARG A 104 133.08 4.70 -19.63
CA ARG A 104 133.44 6.08 -19.99
C ARG A 104 132.73 6.53 -21.27
N GLU A 105 132.67 5.67 -22.28
CA GLU A 105 131.97 5.93 -23.54
C GLU A 105 130.46 6.12 -23.31
N GLN A 106 129.82 5.23 -22.55
CA GLN A 106 128.41 5.37 -22.17
C GLN A 106 128.14 6.67 -21.41
N LYS A 107 128.99 7.04 -20.44
CA LYS A 107 128.86 8.32 -19.73
C LYS A 107 129.14 9.54 -20.61
N ASN A 108 130.02 9.42 -21.61
CA ASN A 108 130.24 10.47 -22.59
C ASN A 108 129.04 10.63 -23.53
N MET A 109 128.43 9.52 -23.98
CA MET A 109 127.18 9.53 -24.74
C MET A 109 126.03 10.15 -23.93
N GLN A 110 125.83 9.73 -22.69
CA GLN A 110 124.82 10.32 -21.78
C GLN A 110 125.03 11.82 -21.65
N ARG A 111 126.25 12.26 -21.34
CA ARG A 111 126.61 13.68 -21.26
C ARG A 111 126.33 14.44 -22.56
N ILE A 112 126.64 13.86 -23.73
CA ILE A 112 126.38 14.50 -25.03
C ILE A 112 124.87 14.61 -25.30
N CYS A 113 124.08 13.59 -24.99
CA CYS A 113 122.63 13.62 -25.12
C CYS A 113 121.98 14.63 -24.16
N GLU A 114 122.47 14.74 -22.92
CA GLU A 114 121.96 15.66 -21.91
C GLU A 114 122.38 17.13 -22.14
N GLN A 115 123.57 17.36 -22.70
CA GLN A 115 124.13 18.71 -22.93
C GLN A 115 123.84 19.27 -24.33
N SER A 116 123.40 18.44 -25.29
CA SER A 116 123.04 18.90 -26.63
C SER A 116 121.57 19.31 -26.73
N GLU A 117 121.34 20.63 -26.84
CA GLU A 117 120.02 21.20 -27.09
C GLU A 117 119.38 20.68 -28.40
N GLU A 118 120.19 20.45 -29.43
CA GLU A 118 119.73 19.87 -30.70
C GLU A 118 119.15 18.47 -30.52
N LEU A 119 119.80 17.62 -29.71
CA LEU A 119 119.31 16.27 -29.41
C LEU A 119 118.04 16.32 -28.57
N ARG A 120 117.94 17.24 -27.60
CA ARG A 120 116.71 17.42 -26.80
C ARG A 120 115.54 17.86 -27.69
N VAL A 121 115.76 18.81 -28.60
CA VAL A 121 114.74 19.28 -29.56
C VAL A 121 114.35 18.19 -30.56
N LEU A 122 115.28 17.30 -30.96
CA LEU A 122 114.97 16.11 -31.76
C LEU A 122 114.15 15.08 -30.97
N GLU A 123 114.47 14.85 -29.70
CA GLU A 123 113.71 13.95 -28.82
C GLU A 123 112.28 14.48 -28.56
N GLU A 124 112.13 15.78 -28.30
CA GLU A 124 110.83 16.47 -28.18
C GLU A 124 110.00 16.33 -29.46
N LYS A 125 110.60 16.50 -30.65
CA LYS A 125 109.94 16.30 -31.95
C LYS A 125 109.55 14.84 -32.19
N LEU A 126 110.39 13.88 -31.81
CA LEU A 126 110.06 12.45 -31.92
C LEU A 126 108.90 12.09 -30.99
N LYS A 127 108.92 12.55 -29.72
CA LYS A 127 107.80 12.39 -28.78
C LYS A 127 106.51 12.98 -29.34
N ALA A 128 106.55 14.19 -29.89
CA ALA A 128 105.39 14.80 -30.55
C ALA A 128 104.88 13.99 -31.76
N ALA A 129 105.78 13.42 -32.57
CA ALA A 129 105.40 12.56 -33.69
C ALA A 129 104.73 11.25 -33.24
N TYR A 130 105.22 10.62 -32.16
CA TYR A 130 104.56 9.45 -31.56
C TYR A 130 103.17 9.80 -31.01
N MET A 131 103.04 10.89 -30.24
CA MET A 131 101.74 11.35 -29.71
C MET A 131 100.73 11.70 -30.82
N ASN A 132 101.19 12.27 -31.94
CA ASN A 132 100.34 12.57 -33.10
C ASN A 132 99.88 11.29 -33.79
N LYS A 133 100.78 10.32 -34.02
CA LYS A 133 100.43 9.01 -34.59
C LYS A 133 99.42 8.25 -33.72
N GLU A 134 99.57 8.30 -32.40
CA GLU A 134 98.62 7.70 -31.46
C GLU A 134 97.25 8.40 -31.51
N ARG A 135 97.23 9.74 -31.59
CA ARG A 135 96.00 10.52 -31.77
C ARG A 135 95.32 10.23 -33.11
N GLU A 136 96.07 10.07 -34.19
CA GLU A 136 95.53 9.68 -35.51
C GLU A 136 94.87 8.30 -35.44
N ALA A 137 95.52 7.31 -34.81
CA ALA A 137 94.93 5.99 -34.56
C ALA A 137 93.64 6.09 -33.73
N GLN A 138 93.64 6.86 -32.64
CA GLN A 138 92.48 7.08 -31.78
C GLN A 138 91.31 7.75 -32.53
N ILE A 139 91.58 8.70 -33.43
CA ILE A 139 90.57 9.33 -34.29
C ILE A 139 89.98 8.32 -35.27
N HIS A 140 90.82 7.47 -35.89
CA HIS A 140 90.35 6.39 -36.76
C HIS A 140 89.49 5.36 -36.02
N GLU A 141 89.90 4.93 -34.82
CA GLU A 141 89.11 4.02 -33.98
C GLU A 141 87.77 4.65 -33.58
N SER A 142 87.77 5.92 -33.15
CA SER A 142 86.56 6.67 -32.81
C SER A 142 85.60 6.79 -34.00
N ALA A 143 86.11 7.06 -35.21
CA ALA A 143 85.30 7.12 -36.43
C ALA A 143 84.72 5.75 -36.81
N VAL A 144 85.49 4.66 -36.67
CA VAL A 144 85.02 3.28 -36.92
C VAL A 144 83.96 2.86 -35.88
N LEU A 145 84.11 3.26 -34.62
CA LEU A 145 83.10 3.03 -33.58
C LEU A 145 81.81 3.79 -33.88
N LEU A 146 81.90 5.08 -34.26
CA LEU A 146 80.74 5.90 -34.63
C LEU A 146 80.00 5.36 -35.86
N GLN A 147 80.71 4.83 -36.86
CA GLN A 147 80.08 4.15 -37.99
C GLN A 147 79.36 2.86 -37.57
N LYS A 148 79.92 2.10 -36.62
CA LYS A 148 79.27 0.89 -36.09
C LYS A 148 78.02 1.19 -35.26
N THR A 149 78.02 2.24 -34.43
CA THR A 149 76.82 2.64 -33.69
C THR A 149 75.74 3.15 -34.64
N ALA A 150 76.08 4.02 -35.59
CA ALA A 150 75.13 4.50 -36.60
C ALA A 150 74.53 3.37 -37.46
N ALA A 151 75.31 2.34 -37.80
CA ALA A 151 74.80 1.16 -38.50
C ALA A 151 73.82 0.35 -37.62
N ALA A 152 74.17 0.07 -36.36
CA ALA A 152 73.29 -0.66 -35.44
C ALA A 152 72.01 0.12 -35.10
N GLU A 153 72.10 1.45 -34.99
CA GLU A 153 70.93 2.33 -34.83
C GLU A 153 70.02 2.30 -36.08
N ALA A 154 70.59 2.26 -37.28
CA ALA A 154 69.82 2.15 -38.52
C ALA A 154 69.15 0.78 -38.69
N GLU A 155 69.83 -0.31 -38.31
CA GLU A 155 69.24 -1.66 -38.25
C GLU A 155 68.09 -1.70 -37.24
N MET A 156 68.29 -1.20 -36.02
CA MET A 156 67.24 -1.14 -34.99
C MET A 156 66.05 -0.27 -35.41
N ALA A 157 66.29 0.85 -36.11
CA ALA A 157 65.22 1.69 -36.66
C ALA A 157 64.41 0.95 -37.73
N SER A 158 65.08 0.20 -38.62
CA SER A 158 64.43 -0.65 -39.62
C SER A 158 63.57 -1.75 -38.98
N GLU A 159 64.07 -2.42 -37.94
CA GLU A 159 63.29 -3.40 -37.18
C GLU A 159 62.08 -2.76 -36.49
N MET A 160 62.26 -1.63 -35.80
CA MET A 160 61.16 -0.91 -35.15
C MET A 160 60.07 -0.48 -36.15
N GLU A 161 60.45 -0.03 -37.35
CA GLU A 161 59.48 0.30 -38.40
C GLU A 161 58.80 -0.95 -38.97
N ALA A 162 59.52 -2.05 -39.19
CA ALA A 162 58.90 -3.32 -39.60
C ALA A 162 57.89 -3.83 -38.54
N HIS A 163 58.21 -3.69 -37.26
CA HIS A 163 57.28 -3.99 -36.16
C HIS A 163 56.07 -3.05 -36.15
N ARG A 164 56.26 -1.74 -36.39
CA ARG A 164 55.17 -0.75 -36.55
C ARG A 164 54.23 -1.12 -37.70
N GLN A 165 54.78 -1.50 -38.86
CA GLN A 165 54.00 -1.92 -40.03
C GLN A 165 53.20 -3.19 -39.76
N ARG A 166 53.79 -4.22 -39.12
CA ARG A 166 53.07 -5.44 -38.69
C ARG A 166 51.92 -5.12 -37.74
N GLY A 167 52.12 -4.18 -36.80
CA GLY A 167 51.09 -3.70 -35.88
C GLY A 167 49.90 -3.08 -36.62
N LEU A 168 50.17 -2.14 -37.53
CA LEU A 168 49.14 -1.48 -38.36
C LEU A 168 48.37 -2.48 -39.24
N GLN A 169 49.05 -3.48 -39.82
CA GLN A 169 48.39 -4.54 -40.60
C GLN A 169 47.46 -5.41 -39.72
N ALA A 170 47.89 -5.76 -38.51
CA ALA A 170 47.08 -6.53 -37.56
C ALA A 170 45.87 -5.74 -37.04
N GLU A 171 46.00 -4.42 -36.86
CA GLU A 171 44.92 -3.51 -36.49
C GLU A 171 43.89 -3.35 -37.63
N ALA A 172 44.37 -3.06 -38.86
CA ALA A 172 43.51 -2.99 -40.03
C ALA A 172 42.73 -4.30 -40.30
N TYR A 173 43.35 -5.46 -40.04
CA TYR A 173 42.67 -6.75 -40.13
C TYR A 173 41.59 -6.95 -39.04
N ARG A 174 41.82 -6.48 -37.82
CA ARG A 174 40.81 -6.49 -36.74
C ARG A 174 39.62 -5.59 -37.07
N ASP A 175 39.85 -4.42 -37.66
CA ASP A 175 38.77 -3.53 -38.08
C ASP A 175 38.02 -4.04 -39.32
N TYR A 176 38.71 -4.70 -40.25
CA TYR A 176 38.06 -5.43 -41.33
C TYR A 176 37.08 -6.50 -40.78
N LEU A 177 37.52 -7.30 -39.79
CA LEU A 177 36.67 -8.30 -39.14
C LEU A 177 35.47 -7.65 -38.42
N ARG A 178 35.69 -6.58 -37.63
CA ARG A 178 34.60 -5.81 -36.99
C ARG A 178 33.55 -5.33 -38.01
N VAL A 179 33.98 -4.84 -39.18
CA VAL A 179 33.08 -4.41 -40.26
C VAL A 179 32.36 -5.59 -40.91
N GLN A 180 33.01 -6.75 -41.06
CA GLN A 180 32.39 -7.98 -41.54
C GLN A 180 31.31 -8.50 -40.57
N ASP A 181 31.62 -8.56 -39.28
CA ASP A 181 30.70 -9.00 -38.23
C ASP A 181 29.52 -8.03 -38.10
N GLY A 182 29.76 -6.72 -38.12
CA GLY A 182 28.70 -5.70 -38.13
C GLY A 182 27.78 -5.81 -39.35
N ARG A 183 28.32 -6.17 -40.54
CA ARG A 183 27.51 -6.47 -41.73
C ARG A 183 26.69 -7.75 -41.57
N ALA A 184 27.23 -8.78 -40.93
CA ALA A 184 26.52 -10.03 -40.66
C ALA A 184 25.37 -9.83 -39.65
N MET A 185 25.64 -9.13 -38.53
CA MET A 185 24.64 -8.75 -37.55
C MET A 185 23.53 -7.90 -38.17
N ARG A 186 23.88 -6.92 -39.01
CA ARG A 186 22.89 -6.11 -39.72
C ARG A 186 21.99 -6.96 -40.61
N LYS A 187 22.52 -7.87 -41.43
CA LYS A 187 21.70 -8.78 -42.26
C LYS A 187 20.75 -9.64 -41.41
N ALA A 188 21.18 -10.11 -40.25
CA ALA A 188 20.34 -10.87 -39.34
C ALA A 188 19.20 -10.02 -38.76
N LEU A 189 19.46 -8.75 -38.43
CA LEU A 189 18.42 -7.80 -37.99
C LEU A 189 17.46 -7.43 -39.13
N ASP A 190 17.97 -7.19 -40.34
CA ASP A 190 17.16 -6.88 -41.52
C ASP A 190 16.17 -8.04 -41.80
N HIS A 191 16.62 -9.30 -41.76
CA HIS A 191 15.71 -10.46 -41.87
C HIS A 191 14.71 -10.59 -40.69
N GLN A 192 15.10 -10.29 -39.45
CA GLN A 192 14.15 -10.28 -38.33
C GLN A 192 13.06 -9.19 -38.47
N VAL A 193 13.35 -8.09 -39.17
CA VAL A 193 12.36 -7.09 -39.54
C VAL A 193 11.44 -7.64 -40.63
N GLU A 194 11.99 -8.22 -41.71
CA GLU A 194 11.19 -8.85 -42.76
C GLU A 194 10.24 -9.94 -42.24
N GLU A 195 10.70 -10.80 -41.32
CA GLU A 195 9.87 -11.85 -40.69
C GLU A 195 8.73 -11.25 -39.86
N LYS A 196 9.00 -10.18 -39.10
CA LYS A 196 7.96 -9.47 -38.34
C LYS A 196 6.98 -8.74 -39.24
N GLU A 197 7.40 -8.22 -40.39
CA GLU A 197 6.50 -7.63 -41.38
C GLU A 197 5.64 -8.68 -42.09
N LYS A 198 6.23 -9.82 -42.50
CA LYS A 198 5.49 -10.97 -43.03
C LYS A 198 4.46 -11.50 -42.02
N SER A 199 4.83 -11.61 -40.74
CA SER A 199 3.94 -12.02 -39.65
C SER A 199 2.79 -11.02 -39.43
N LYS A 200 3.08 -9.71 -39.40
CA LYS A 200 2.03 -8.67 -39.33
C LYS A 200 1.10 -8.71 -40.54
N ALA A 201 1.62 -8.89 -41.74
CA ALA A 201 0.82 -8.97 -42.96
C ALA A 201 -0.10 -10.21 -42.97
N ALA A 202 0.40 -11.35 -42.50
CA ALA A 202 -0.41 -12.57 -42.32
C ALA A 202 -1.53 -12.36 -41.30
N ALA A 203 -1.21 -11.86 -40.10
CA ALA A 203 -2.19 -11.58 -39.06
C ALA A 203 -3.24 -10.53 -39.49
N TYR A 204 -2.84 -9.51 -40.27
CA TYR A 204 -3.77 -8.54 -40.85
C TYR A 204 -4.69 -9.17 -41.92
N ALA A 205 -4.16 -10.08 -42.74
CA ALA A 205 -4.96 -10.83 -43.71
C ALA A 205 -5.90 -11.86 -43.05
N GLU A 206 -5.59 -12.35 -41.84
CA GLU A 206 -6.49 -13.16 -41.02
C GLU A 206 -7.57 -12.29 -40.37
N PHE A 207 -7.20 -11.17 -39.75
CA PHE A 207 -8.15 -10.18 -39.22
C PHE A 207 -9.16 -9.69 -40.26
N LEU A 208 -8.76 -9.47 -41.52
CA LEU A 208 -9.69 -9.12 -42.60
C LEU A 208 -10.69 -10.25 -42.90
N LYS A 209 -10.26 -11.52 -42.89
CA LYS A 209 -11.18 -12.66 -43.06
C LYS A 209 -12.14 -12.81 -41.88
N GLU A 210 -11.65 -12.60 -40.65
CA GLU A 210 -12.48 -12.60 -39.45
C GLU A 210 -13.50 -11.47 -39.48
N LYS A 211 -13.11 -10.26 -39.90
CA LYS A 211 -14.02 -9.14 -40.14
C LYS A 211 -15.06 -9.48 -41.19
N ASP A 212 -14.66 -10.02 -42.35
CA ASP A 212 -15.58 -10.46 -43.41
C ASP A 212 -16.51 -11.61 -42.98
N LEU A 213 -16.18 -12.35 -41.91
CA LEU A 213 -17.04 -13.35 -41.27
C LEU A 213 -18.00 -12.69 -40.28
N VAL A 214 -17.51 -11.79 -39.43
CA VAL A 214 -18.33 -11.03 -38.47
C VAL A 214 -19.35 -10.16 -39.19
N ASP A 215 -18.98 -9.45 -40.26
CA ASP A 215 -19.90 -8.62 -41.05
C ASP A 215 -21.02 -9.47 -41.69
N LYS A 216 -20.74 -10.73 -42.07
CA LYS A 216 -21.76 -11.68 -42.56
C LYS A 216 -22.68 -12.18 -41.44
N VAL A 217 -22.14 -12.43 -40.25
CA VAL A 217 -22.96 -12.81 -39.07
C VAL A 217 -23.86 -11.64 -38.66
N VAL A 218 -23.34 -10.41 -38.67
CA VAL A 218 -24.12 -9.19 -38.40
C VAL A 218 -25.20 -8.99 -39.47
N ALA A 219 -24.89 -9.19 -40.75
CA ALA A 219 -25.89 -9.15 -41.82
C ALA A 219 -27.00 -10.21 -41.64
N ALA A 220 -26.63 -11.46 -41.33
CA ALA A 220 -27.58 -12.54 -41.07
C ALA A 220 -28.48 -12.24 -39.86
N ILE A 221 -27.92 -11.67 -38.78
CA ILE A 221 -28.70 -11.21 -37.62
C ILE A 221 -29.68 -10.11 -38.05
N TYR A 222 -29.26 -9.13 -38.86
CA TYR A 222 -30.18 -8.10 -39.37
C TYR A 222 -31.30 -8.67 -40.26
N GLU A 223 -31.01 -9.67 -41.09
CA GLU A 223 -32.01 -10.38 -41.90
C GLU A 223 -33.01 -11.17 -41.02
N GLU A 224 -32.52 -11.85 -39.98
CA GLU A 224 -33.35 -12.55 -39.00
C GLU A 224 -34.22 -11.58 -38.17
N ASP A 225 -33.66 -10.47 -37.70
CA ASP A 225 -34.36 -9.41 -36.97
C ASP A 225 -35.48 -8.77 -37.82
N LEU A 226 -35.21 -8.54 -39.11
CA LEU A 226 -36.21 -8.06 -40.07
C LEU A 226 -37.30 -9.10 -40.33
N ALA A 227 -36.93 -10.37 -40.51
CA ALA A 227 -37.89 -11.46 -40.68
C ALA A 227 -38.79 -11.63 -39.44
N GLU A 228 -38.24 -11.53 -38.22
CA GLU A 228 -39.02 -11.60 -36.98
C GLU A 228 -39.98 -10.42 -36.86
N ARG A 229 -39.54 -9.19 -37.17
CA ARG A 229 -40.40 -7.99 -37.20
C ARG A 229 -41.53 -8.12 -38.23
N HIS A 230 -41.24 -8.62 -39.43
CA HIS A 230 -42.27 -8.89 -40.43
C HIS A 230 -43.27 -9.96 -39.97
N ALA A 231 -42.80 -11.05 -39.37
CA ALA A 231 -43.66 -12.11 -38.82
C ALA A 231 -44.50 -11.62 -37.62
N ARG A 232 -43.97 -10.72 -36.78
CA ARG A 232 -44.73 -10.05 -35.71
C ARG A 232 -45.82 -9.15 -36.30
N HIS A 233 -45.50 -8.28 -37.24
CA HIS A 233 -46.49 -7.40 -37.87
C HIS A 233 -47.56 -8.17 -38.67
N GLN A 234 -47.24 -9.32 -39.27
CA GLN A 234 -48.23 -10.22 -39.86
C GLN A 234 -49.22 -10.72 -38.81
N LYS A 235 -48.73 -11.29 -37.69
CA LYS A 235 -49.57 -11.74 -36.56
C LYS A 235 -50.38 -10.62 -35.94
N GLU A 236 -49.81 -9.42 -35.78
CA GLU A 236 -50.55 -8.23 -35.34
C GLU A 236 -51.66 -7.84 -36.33
N SER A 237 -51.42 -7.96 -37.62
CA SER A 237 -52.42 -7.66 -38.67
C SER A 237 -53.53 -8.70 -38.71
N GLU A 238 -53.21 -9.99 -38.51
CA GLU A 238 -54.18 -11.07 -38.35
C GLU A 238 -55.05 -10.84 -37.11
N ILE A 239 -54.44 -10.56 -35.95
CA ILE A 239 -55.16 -10.26 -34.70
C ILE A 239 -56.05 -9.02 -34.86
N LYS A 240 -55.58 -7.95 -35.52
CA LYS A 240 -56.40 -6.76 -35.82
C LYS A 240 -57.59 -7.12 -36.72
N ALA A 241 -57.39 -7.91 -37.77
CA ALA A 241 -58.47 -8.35 -38.65
C ALA A 241 -59.53 -9.19 -37.91
N TYR A 242 -59.13 -10.08 -36.99
CA TYR A 242 -60.06 -10.80 -36.13
C TYR A 242 -60.81 -9.88 -35.14
N ILE A 243 -60.14 -8.87 -34.57
CA ILE A 243 -60.79 -7.87 -33.71
C ILE A 243 -61.81 -7.04 -34.50
N ASP A 244 -61.45 -6.58 -35.70
CA ASP A 244 -62.35 -5.81 -36.58
C ASP A 244 -63.56 -6.63 -37.05
N GLN A 245 -63.40 -7.94 -37.25
CA GLN A 245 -64.51 -8.87 -37.50
C GLN A 245 -65.42 -9.00 -36.27
N PHE A 246 -64.86 -9.25 -35.09
CA PHE A 246 -65.61 -9.37 -33.84
C PHE A 246 -66.34 -8.08 -33.43
N ILE A 247 -65.78 -6.91 -33.76
CA ILE A 247 -66.45 -5.61 -33.56
C ILE A 247 -67.68 -5.50 -34.48
N LYS A 248 -67.57 -5.89 -35.75
CA LYS A 248 -68.72 -5.90 -36.68
C LYS A 248 -69.81 -6.87 -36.24
N GLU A 249 -69.44 -8.09 -35.85
CA GLU A 249 -70.37 -9.07 -35.27
C GLU A 249 -71.07 -8.52 -34.02
N GLN A 250 -70.35 -7.76 -33.18
CA GLN A 250 -70.98 -7.05 -32.05
C GLN A 250 -71.90 -5.90 -32.48
N GLU A 251 -71.59 -5.15 -33.54
CA GLU A 251 -72.44 -4.06 -34.04
C GLU A 251 -73.70 -4.59 -34.71
N GLU A 252 -73.59 -5.67 -35.48
CA GLU A 252 -74.72 -6.42 -36.03
C GLU A 252 -75.59 -7.03 -34.91
N TYR A 253 -74.98 -7.63 -33.88
CA TYR A 253 -75.72 -8.12 -32.71
C TYR A 253 -76.43 -6.97 -31.95
N LYS A 254 -75.78 -5.81 -31.80
CA LYS A 254 -76.36 -4.63 -31.14
C LYS A 254 -77.52 -4.05 -31.95
N THR A 255 -77.42 -3.93 -33.28
CA THR A 255 -78.52 -3.42 -34.11
C THR A 255 -79.71 -4.36 -34.11
N ILE A 256 -79.49 -5.68 -34.22
CA ILE A 256 -80.54 -6.70 -34.07
C ILE A 256 -81.22 -6.58 -32.69
N LYS A 257 -80.45 -6.47 -31.60
CA LYS A 257 -81.02 -6.30 -30.25
C LYS A 257 -81.75 -4.96 -30.07
N MET A 258 -81.27 -3.87 -30.66
CA MET A 258 -81.99 -2.59 -30.63
C MET A 258 -83.31 -2.66 -31.43
N GLU A 259 -83.36 -3.40 -32.53
CA GLU A 259 -84.61 -3.64 -33.26
C GLU A 259 -85.60 -4.49 -32.45
N GLU A 260 -85.16 -5.54 -31.76
CA GLU A 260 -86.01 -6.33 -30.87
C GLU A 260 -86.57 -5.47 -29.74
N ILE A 261 -85.70 -4.72 -29.05
CA ILE A 261 -86.08 -3.79 -27.98
C ILE A 261 -87.01 -2.69 -28.50
N ALA A 262 -86.85 -2.22 -29.74
CA ALA A 262 -87.78 -1.26 -30.35
C ALA A 262 -89.15 -1.89 -30.62
N LYS A 263 -89.20 -3.14 -31.11
CA LYS A 263 -90.43 -3.90 -31.36
C LYS A 263 -91.17 -4.27 -30.06
N GLU A 264 -90.45 -4.47 -28.95
CA GLU A 264 -91.05 -4.65 -27.62
C GLU A 264 -91.55 -3.32 -27.04
N ASN A 265 -90.76 -2.25 -27.12
CA ASN A 265 -91.17 -0.92 -26.66
C ASN A 265 -92.37 -0.34 -27.45
N ALA A 266 -92.54 -0.71 -28.73
CA ALA A 266 -93.74 -0.36 -29.50
C ALA A 266 -95.00 -0.96 -28.86
N LYS A 267 -94.99 -2.27 -28.57
CA LYS A 267 -96.11 -2.97 -27.91
C LYS A 267 -96.41 -2.41 -26.51
N ILE A 268 -95.37 -1.99 -25.78
CA ILE A 268 -95.54 -1.34 -24.47
C ILE A 268 -96.25 0.02 -24.60
N ARG A 269 -95.99 0.78 -25.67
CA ARG A 269 -96.72 2.04 -25.95
C ARG A 269 -98.16 1.79 -26.34
N GLU A 270 -98.41 0.86 -27.26
CA GLU A 270 -99.76 0.45 -27.67
C GLU A 270 -100.61 0.04 -26.45
N TYR A 271 -100.06 -0.80 -25.57
CA TYR A 271 -100.71 -1.21 -24.32
C TYR A 271 -100.92 -0.04 -23.34
N ALA A 272 -99.94 0.87 -23.21
CA ALA A 272 -100.08 2.05 -22.36
C ALA A 272 -101.18 3.02 -22.87
N GLU A 273 -101.31 3.17 -24.19
CA GLU A 273 -102.35 3.99 -24.81
C GLU A 273 -103.75 3.38 -24.58
N GLU A 274 -103.91 2.05 -24.71
CA GLU A 274 -105.17 1.36 -24.34
C GLU A 274 -105.54 1.55 -22.86
N VAL A 275 -104.58 1.43 -21.94
CA VAL A 275 -104.82 1.63 -20.49
C VAL A 275 -105.20 3.08 -20.19
N MET A 276 -104.49 4.05 -20.78
CA MET A 276 -104.77 5.48 -20.59
C MET A 276 -106.14 5.88 -21.14
N ALA A 277 -106.56 5.34 -22.30
CA ALA A 277 -107.91 5.56 -22.83
C ALA A 277 -108.99 5.01 -21.87
N ARG A 278 -108.73 3.86 -21.24
CA ARG A 278 -109.62 3.22 -20.27
C ARG A 278 -109.75 4.01 -18.96
N GLU A 279 -108.66 4.58 -18.45
CA GLU A 279 -108.70 5.50 -17.30
C GLU A 279 -109.42 6.81 -17.62
N GLN A 280 -109.20 7.39 -18.80
CA GLN A 280 -109.86 8.64 -19.21
C GLN A 280 -111.38 8.49 -19.28
N ALA A 281 -111.89 7.36 -19.78
CA ALA A 281 -113.32 7.05 -19.77
C ALA A 281 -113.88 6.99 -18.35
N LEU A 282 -113.24 6.24 -17.44
CA LEU A 282 -113.66 6.10 -16.04
C LEU A 282 -113.59 7.43 -15.26
N ARG A 283 -112.61 8.29 -15.59
CA ARG A 283 -112.44 9.62 -14.98
C ARG A 283 -113.57 10.57 -15.38
N LEU A 284 -113.98 10.55 -16.66
CA LEU A 284 -115.07 11.38 -17.18
C LEU A 284 -116.43 11.00 -16.55
N GLU A 285 -116.65 9.71 -16.31
CA GLU A 285 -117.87 9.21 -15.64
C GLU A 285 -117.95 9.67 -14.18
N LYS A 286 -116.88 9.46 -13.40
CA LYS A 286 -116.80 9.95 -12.01
C LYS A 286 -116.98 11.45 -11.90
N GLN A 287 -116.42 12.23 -12.82
CA GLN A 287 -116.53 13.70 -12.80
C GLN A 287 -117.97 14.18 -13.02
N ARG A 288 -118.81 13.45 -13.78
CA ARG A 288 -120.26 13.72 -13.86
C ARG A 288 -120.99 13.41 -12.56
N GLU A 289 -120.58 12.36 -11.85
CA GLU A 289 -121.15 11.96 -10.55
C GLU A 289 -120.69 12.85 -9.39
N GLN A 290 -119.57 13.58 -9.55
CA GLN A 290 -119.10 14.62 -8.64
C GLN A 290 -119.99 15.88 -8.77
N ASN A 291 -120.09 16.41 -10.01
CA ASN A 291 -120.80 17.66 -10.30
C ASN A 291 -122.28 17.65 -9.87
N SER A 292 -122.94 16.48 -9.87
CA SER A 292 -124.33 16.34 -9.42
C SER A 292 -124.49 16.40 -7.89
N LYS A 293 -123.43 16.07 -7.13
CA LYS A 293 -123.40 16.15 -5.66
C LYS A 293 -123.05 17.57 -5.19
N ASP A 294 -122.11 18.21 -5.87
CA ASP A 294 -121.73 19.60 -5.59
C ASP A 294 -122.92 20.56 -5.81
N ALA A 295 -123.72 20.36 -6.86
CA ALA A 295 -124.94 21.12 -7.13
C ALA A 295 -126.09 20.91 -6.11
N VAL A 296 -125.98 19.92 -5.21
CA VAL A 296 -126.88 19.73 -4.06
C VAL A 296 -126.31 20.43 -2.81
N LEU A 297 -124.99 20.36 -2.61
CA LEU A 297 -124.32 21.05 -1.50
C LEU A 297 -124.43 22.57 -1.62
N GLU A 298 -124.29 23.13 -2.82
CA GLU A 298 -124.41 24.58 -3.07
C GLU A 298 -125.80 25.13 -2.67
N LYS A 299 -126.86 24.34 -2.86
CA LYS A 299 -128.22 24.70 -2.43
C LYS A 299 -128.36 24.73 -0.90
N MET A 300 -127.80 23.74 -0.21
CA MET A 300 -127.78 23.72 1.26
C MET A 300 -126.93 24.87 1.84
N ALA A 301 -125.83 25.22 1.18
CA ALA A 301 -124.99 26.35 1.57
C ALA A 301 -125.74 27.69 1.45
N ALA A 302 -126.50 27.90 0.37
CA ALA A 302 -127.33 29.09 0.19
C ALA A 302 -128.45 29.20 1.24
N GLU A 303 -129.10 28.08 1.58
CA GLU A 303 -130.18 28.04 2.59
C GLU A 303 -129.66 28.30 4.01
N MET A 304 -128.46 27.81 4.34
CA MET A 304 -127.76 28.14 5.59
C MET A 304 -127.34 29.63 5.63
N ALA A 305 -126.77 30.15 4.54
CA ALA A 305 -126.34 31.56 4.46
C ALA A 305 -127.51 32.55 4.60
N ALA A 306 -128.71 32.19 4.14
CA ALA A 306 -129.92 32.99 4.35
C ALA A 306 -130.28 33.10 5.84
N ARG A 307 -130.36 31.98 6.57
CA ARG A 307 -130.58 31.97 8.03
C ARG A 307 -129.49 32.68 8.81
N GLN A 308 -128.25 32.61 8.32
CA GLN A 308 -127.13 33.25 9.00
C GLN A 308 -127.20 34.78 8.85
N LYS A 309 -127.62 35.30 7.69
CA LYS A 309 -127.98 36.72 7.55
C LYS A 309 -129.11 37.16 8.47
N GLU A 310 -130.18 36.37 8.61
CA GLU A 310 -131.28 36.69 9.53
C GLU A 310 -130.82 36.77 11.00
N ALA A 311 -129.78 36.00 11.37
CA ALA A 311 -129.14 36.09 12.68
C ALA A 311 -128.18 37.30 12.78
N ASP A 312 -127.37 37.56 11.76
CA ASP A 312 -126.46 38.70 11.68
C ASP A 312 -127.23 40.04 11.75
N ASP A 313 -128.37 40.15 11.05
CA ASP A 313 -129.24 41.33 11.09
C ASP A 313 -129.83 41.56 12.50
N MET A 314 -130.19 40.48 13.22
CA MET A 314 -130.64 40.55 14.62
C MET A 314 -129.53 40.89 15.61
N GLU A 315 -128.28 40.53 15.33
CA GLU A 315 -127.12 40.90 16.15
C GLU A 315 -126.63 42.33 15.83
N ASN A 316 -126.72 42.77 14.58
CA ASN A 316 -126.52 44.17 14.18
C ASN A 316 -127.51 45.11 14.88
N LEU A 317 -128.81 44.76 14.94
CA LEU A 317 -129.81 45.55 15.65
C LEU A 317 -129.53 45.65 17.16
N ARG A 318 -128.93 44.61 17.76
CA ARG A 318 -128.43 44.65 19.15
C ARG A 318 -127.21 45.57 19.29
N ASN A 319 -126.28 45.52 18.34
CA ASN A 319 -125.08 46.34 18.35
C ASN A 319 -125.41 47.83 18.16
N GLU A 320 -126.36 48.19 17.30
CA GLU A 320 -126.88 49.57 17.20
C GLU A 320 -127.50 50.05 18.52
N LEU A 321 -128.28 49.19 19.19
CA LEU A 321 -128.91 49.53 20.48
C LEU A 321 -127.86 49.70 21.59
N VAL A 322 -126.83 48.85 21.64
CA VAL A 322 -125.68 49.02 22.56
C VAL A 322 -124.89 50.30 22.24
N ILE A 323 -124.70 50.64 20.96
CA ILE A 323 -124.06 51.91 20.57
C ILE A 323 -124.87 53.09 21.10
N GLN A 324 -126.19 53.12 20.88
CA GLN A 324 -127.07 54.19 21.42
C GLN A 324 -127.04 54.25 22.95
N GLU A 325 -127.05 53.11 23.67
CA GLU A 325 -126.88 53.09 25.13
C GLU A 325 -125.51 53.64 25.58
N THR A 326 -124.45 53.47 24.79
CA THR A 326 -123.14 54.08 25.07
C THR A 326 -123.10 55.58 24.75
N GLU A 327 -123.76 56.04 23.70
CA GLU A 327 -123.88 57.46 23.35
C GLU A 327 -124.72 58.22 24.39
N GLU A 328 -125.86 57.67 24.82
CA GLU A 328 -126.63 58.22 25.94
C GLU A 328 -125.79 58.27 27.23
N ARG A 329 -124.98 57.24 27.51
CA ARG A 329 -124.04 57.26 28.66
C ARG A 329 -122.95 58.33 28.54
N ILE A 330 -122.57 58.74 27.33
CA ILE A 330 -121.63 59.86 27.12
C ILE A 330 -122.37 61.18 27.38
N ILE A 331 -123.56 61.38 26.81
CA ILE A 331 -124.41 62.56 27.02
C ILE A 331 -124.77 62.74 28.50
N GLN A 332 -125.09 61.65 29.20
CA GLN A 332 -125.35 61.67 30.65
C GLN A 332 -124.09 62.04 31.46
N LYS A 333 -122.89 61.59 31.07
CA LYS A 333 -121.62 61.97 31.72
C LYS A 333 -121.21 63.42 31.46
N GLU A 334 -121.61 64.02 30.34
CA GLU A 334 -121.47 65.47 30.13
C GLU A 334 -122.46 66.25 31.00
N LYS A 335 -123.72 65.80 31.10
CA LYS A 335 -124.70 66.37 32.03
C LYS A 335 -124.22 66.29 33.48
N GLU A 336 -123.68 65.15 33.92
CA GLU A 336 -123.08 65.04 35.27
C GLU A 336 -121.97 66.08 35.52
N LYS A 337 -121.16 66.44 34.51
CA LYS A 337 -120.13 67.49 34.67
C LYS A 337 -120.76 68.89 34.75
N MET A 338 -121.78 69.17 33.95
CA MET A 338 -122.53 70.44 34.01
C MET A 338 -123.27 70.58 35.35
N GLU A 339 -123.92 69.53 35.84
CA GLU A 339 -124.68 69.53 37.10
C GLU A 339 -123.75 69.59 38.32
N ARG A 340 -122.58 68.94 38.30
CA ARG A 340 -121.54 69.10 39.34
C ARG A 340 -120.95 70.52 39.37
N ALA A 341 -120.98 71.26 38.25
CA ALA A 341 -120.66 72.70 38.24
C ALA A 341 -121.81 73.56 38.79
N VAL A 342 -123.07 73.08 38.79
CA VAL A 342 -124.22 73.74 39.42
C VAL A 342 -124.26 73.52 40.93
N GLN A 343 -123.88 72.32 41.43
CA GLN A 343 -123.79 72.01 42.87
C GLN A 343 -123.05 73.12 43.65
N GLN A 344 -121.83 73.44 43.19
CA GLN A 344 -120.94 74.40 43.85
C GLN A 344 -121.48 75.84 43.95
N ARG A 345 -122.58 76.17 43.24
CA ARG A 345 -123.23 77.49 43.30
C ARG A 345 -124.52 77.50 44.15
N LEU A 346 -125.22 76.37 44.26
CA LEU A 346 -126.46 76.26 45.03
C LEU A 346 -126.20 75.91 46.51
N ASP A 347 -125.20 75.08 46.80
CA ASP A 347 -124.86 74.68 48.17
C ASP A 347 -124.42 75.89 49.03
N ILE A 348 -123.76 76.88 48.42
CA ILE A 348 -123.40 78.17 49.05
C ILE A 348 -124.65 79.00 49.43
N ALA A 349 -125.74 78.87 48.67
CA ALA A 349 -126.99 79.59 48.92
C ALA A 349 -127.81 78.93 50.03
N LEU A 350 -128.07 77.62 49.96
CA LEU A 350 -128.92 76.95 50.94
C LEU A 350 -128.24 76.79 52.32
N ALA A 351 -126.90 76.73 52.37
CA ALA A 351 -126.15 76.79 53.63
C ALA A 351 -126.42 78.07 54.44
N ASN A 352 -126.84 79.18 53.80
CA ASN A 352 -127.26 80.39 54.51
C ASN A 352 -128.66 80.25 55.14
N GLU A 353 -129.58 79.45 54.58
CA GLU A 353 -130.88 79.17 55.21
C GLU A 353 -130.76 78.20 56.40
N TYR A 354 -129.75 77.33 56.40
CA TYR A 354 -129.38 76.46 57.52
C TYR A 354 -129.30 77.23 58.85
N GLN A 355 -128.83 78.49 58.81
CA GLN A 355 -128.69 79.36 59.98
C GLN A 355 -130.01 79.99 60.47
N ARG A 356 -131.09 79.99 59.67
CA ARG A 356 -132.34 80.71 59.97
C ARG A 356 -133.34 79.87 60.77
N GLN A 357 -133.49 78.57 60.48
CA GLN A 357 -134.47 77.71 61.16
C GLN A 357 -133.91 76.81 62.27
N LEU A 358 -132.59 76.78 62.49
CA LEU A 358 -132.00 76.35 63.77
C LEU A 358 -132.49 77.20 64.96
N LYS A 359 -133.10 78.37 64.72
CA LYS A 359 -133.84 79.16 65.73
C LYS A 359 -135.27 78.69 66.00
N ALA A 360 -135.86 77.84 65.17
CA ALA A 360 -137.21 77.30 65.37
C ALA A 360 -137.21 76.09 66.33
N ILE A 361 -136.17 75.25 66.25
CA ILE A 361 -135.92 74.13 67.18
C ILE A 361 -135.99 74.59 68.65
N LYS A 362 -135.53 75.81 68.94
CA LYS A 362 -135.52 76.39 70.30
C LYS A 362 -136.87 76.82 70.87
N ARG A 363 -137.99 76.86 70.12
CA ARG A 363 -139.20 77.55 70.61
C ARG A 363 -140.13 76.67 71.44
N ASP A 364 -140.53 75.52 70.93
CA ASP A 364 -141.64 74.74 71.51
C ASP A 364 -141.18 73.37 72.06
N GLU A 365 -139.89 73.24 72.43
CA GLU A 365 -139.49 72.27 73.46
C GLU A 365 -140.14 72.62 74.81
N GLU A 366 -140.39 73.92 75.07
CA GLU A 366 -141.21 74.43 76.20
C GLU A 366 -142.63 73.81 76.25
N LYS A 367 -143.14 73.28 75.13
CA LYS A 367 -144.44 72.60 75.08
C LYS A 367 -144.43 71.11 75.45
N ARG A 368 -143.27 70.53 75.75
CA ARG A 368 -143.20 69.16 76.29
C ARG A 368 -143.51 69.10 77.78
N GLU A 369 -143.39 70.21 78.51
CA GLU A 369 -143.35 70.17 79.98
C GLU A 369 -144.70 70.45 80.68
N GLU A 370 -145.58 71.28 80.12
CA GLU A 370 -146.76 71.78 80.86
C GLU A 370 -147.95 70.79 81.01
N ASP A 371 -148.10 69.78 80.15
CA ASP A 371 -149.25 68.84 80.21
C ASP A 371 -148.89 67.37 80.53
N GLU A 372 -147.61 66.99 80.63
CA GLU A 372 -147.23 65.74 81.35
C GLU A 372 -147.71 65.80 82.81
N PHE A 373 -147.78 67.00 83.39
CA PHE A 373 -148.11 67.23 84.79
C PHE A 373 -149.59 67.06 85.14
N ARG A 374 -150.52 67.19 84.18
CA ARG A 374 -151.90 67.58 84.53
C ARG A 374 -152.86 66.44 84.88
N ARG A 375 -152.69 65.23 84.33
CA ARG A 375 -153.66 64.14 84.60
C ARG A 375 -153.15 62.69 84.72
N ALA A 376 -151.92 62.56 85.22
CA ALA A 376 -151.63 61.55 86.26
C ALA A 376 -152.32 61.94 87.60
N MET A 377 -153.63 62.22 87.53
CA MET A 377 -154.46 62.82 88.60
C MET A 377 -155.97 62.45 88.48
N LEU A 378 -156.33 61.65 87.47
CA LEU A 378 -157.62 60.96 87.20
C LEU A 378 -157.28 59.84 86.18
N ASP A 379 -156.30 58.98 86.45
CA ASP A 379 -156.28 57.99 87.56
C ASP A 379 -157.52 57.07 87.55
N LYS A 380 -157.42 55.74 87.75
CA LYS A 380 -156.68 55.02 88.81
C LYS A 380 -157.19 55.34 90.23
N PHE A 381 -158.22 56.18 90.33
CA PHE A 381 -159.05 56.54 91.50
C PHE A 381 -160.55 56.48 91.13
N ALA A 382 -160.87 55.53 90.26
CA ALA A 382 -162.20 55.08 89.81
C ALA A 382 -162.01 53.83 88.90
N GLU A 383 -160.92 53.06 89.05
CA GLU A 383 -160.85 51.90 89.98
C GLU A 383 -161.66 50.71 89.41
N ASP A 384 -161.24 49.46 89.57
CA ASP A 384 -161.25 48.68 90.82
C ASP A 384 -162.62 48.71 91.57
N ASP A 385 -163.33 49.85 91.56
CA ASP A 385 -164.73 50.03 91.99
C ASP A 385 -165.75 49.30 91.10
N ARG A 386 -165.35 48.89 89.89
CA ARG A 386 -166.08 47.91 89.06
C ARG A 386 -165.31 46.65 88.67
N LEU A 387 -164.24 46.34 89.40
CA LEU A 387 -163.82 44.95 89.60
C LEU A 387 -164.93 44.13 90.33
N ASP A 388 -165.73 44.83 91.15
CA ASP A 388 -166.61 44.23 92.14
C ASP A 388 -168.06 43.96 91.64
N GLN A 389 -168.61 44.84 90.79
CA GLN A 389 -170.06 44.87 90.55
C GLN A 389 -170.53 44.06 89.32
N MET A 390 -170.72 42.79 89.63
CA MET A 390 -171.58 41.77 88.99
C MET A 390 -170.89 40.79 88.02
N ASN A 391 -169.84 40.06 88.42
CA ASN A 391 -169.76 39.27 89.67
C ASN A 391 -171.06 38.49 89.96
N ALA A 392 -171.04 37.15 89.87
CA ALA A 392 -172.18 36.32 90.30
C ALA A 392 -173.58 36.65 89.69
N GLN A 393 -173.65 37.29 88.52
CA GLN A 393 -174.64 37.04 87.46
C GLN A 393 -173.98 36.17 86.36
N ARG A 394 -173.54 34.96 86.74
CA ARG A 394 -174.28 33.71 86.49
C ARG A 394 -174.10 33.23 85.03
N ARG A 395 -173.06 32.47 84.70
CA ARG A 395 -172.26 31.55 85.55
C ARG A 395 -173.10 30.60 86.43
N ARG A 396 -174.39 30.43 86.13
CA ARG A 396 -175.33 29.52 86.80
C ARG A 396 -176.46 29.05 85.90
N GLN A 397 -177.01 29.90 85.03
CA GLN A 397 -178.39 29.65 84.59
C GLN A 397 -178.56 28.74 83.38
N LYS A 398 -177.96 29.03 82.21
CA LYS A 398 -178.13 28.18 81.01
C LYS A 398 -176.89 28.19 80.09
N GLN A 399 -175.99 27.22 80.06
CA GLN A 399 -175.40 26.38 81.14
C GLN A 399 -176.22 25.29 81.85
N MET A 400 -177.43 24.97 81.39
CA MET A 400 -178.32 23.93 81.97
C MET A 400 -179.20 23.35 80.86
N ASP A 401 -179.80 24.22 80.06
CA ASP A 401 -180.65 23.82 78.94
C ASP A 401 -179.80 23.46 77.72
N HIS A 402 -179.91 22.17 77.39
CA HIS A 402 -179.85 21.61 76.04
C HIS A 402 -178.51 21.74 75.28
N ARG A 403 -177.54 20.83 75.46
CA ARG A 403 -177.57 19.54 76.21
C ARG A 403 -178.75 18.60 75.83
N ARG A 404 -179.28 18.75 74.61
CA ARG A 404 -180.26 17.85 73.98
C ARG A 404 -179.90 17.61 72.53
N GLU A 405 -179.87 18.60 71.63
CA GLU A 405 -179.73 18.26 70.19
C GLU A 405 -178.30 17.98 69.70
N ILE A 406 -177.28 18.10 70.56
CA ILE A 406 -175.97 17.44 70.36
C ILE A 406 -176.09 15.89 70.49
N GLU A 407 -177.18 15.37 71.05
CA GLU A 407 -177.53 13.93 71.09
C GLU A 407 -177.93 13.37 69.71
N ARG A 408 -178.08 14.21 68.67
CA ARG A 408 -178.62 13.78 67.35
C ARG A 408 -177.61 13.71 66.20
N LEU A 409 -176.30 13.86 66.46
CA LEU A 409 -175.28 13.95 65.39
C LEU A 409 -173.94 13.21 65.62
N LEU A 410 -173.73 12.52 66.75
CA LEU A 410 -172.37 12.25 67.26
C LEU A 410 -171.97 10.76 67.42
N GLU A 411 -172.27 9.87 66.46
CA GLU A 411 -172.08 8.40 66.68
C GLU A 411 -171.34 7.55 65.61
N GLU A 412 -170.58 8.11 64.62
CA GLU A 412 -169.57 7.42 63.75
C GLU A 412 -168.66 8.45 62.98
N ARG A 413 -167.52 8.18 62.29
CA ARG A 413 -166.70 6.97 61.94
C ARG A 413 -165.15 7.22 61.90
N ARG A 414 -164.39 6.60 60.96
CA ARG A 414 -162.90 6.54 60.74
C ARG A 414 -162.59 6.40 59.21
N GLY A 415 -161.38 6.44 58.63
CA GLY A 415 -159.96 6.32 59.07
C GLY A 415 -159.29 5.04 58.47
N GLY A 416 -158.02 4.92 58.02
CA GLY A 416 -156.81 5.78 58.04
C GLY A 416 -155.69 5.23 58.96
N GLY A 417 -154.39 5.06 58.62
CA GLY A 417 -153.60 5.22 57.36
C GLY A 417 -152.06 5.09 57.61
N GLY A 418 -151.21 4.75 56.60
CA GLY A 418 -149.74 4.55 56.72
C GLY A 418 -149.20 3.34 55.90
N GLY A 419 -147.91 2.93 55.87
CA GLY A 419 -146.66 3.42 56.50
C GLY A 419 -146.02 2.41 57.49
N GLY A 420 -144.70 2.08 57.50
CA GLY A 420 -143.57 2.37 56.57
C GLY A 420 -142.17 2.19 57.22
N GLY A 421 -141.16 1.64 56.50
CA GLY A 421 -139.75 1.43 56.96
C GLY A 421 -139.30 -0.05 57.07
N GLY A 422 -137.98 -0.33 57.06
CA GLY A 422 -137.41 -1.69 57.18
C GLY A 422 -136.03 -1.87 56.57
#